data_AF-A0A1F8UWK2-F1
#
_entry.id   AF-A0A1F8UWK2-F1
#
_cell.length_a   1.000
_cell.length_b   1.000
_cell.length_c   1.000
_cell.angle_alpha   90.00
_cell.angle_beta   90.00
_cell.angle_gamma   90.00
#
_symmetry.space_group_name_H-M   'P 1'
#
loop_
_entity.id
_entity.type
_entity.pdbx_description
1 polymer ?
#
loop_
_entity_poly.entity_id
_entity_poly.type
_entity_poly.pdbx_seq_one_letter_code
_entity_poly.pdbx_strand_id
1 'polypeptide(L)'
;MKRLRTIIILLLTLVMLNSCNIQTPEGYYGDDLGSLYEGCKSVYVSINCEEILSNMDLLSDGLAEYVPENGIILKKKEYLLVKGDTVLDLLIKVTKYYQIHMDVLEATTLGSSYVKGINHLYEFDCGPMSGWTYYVNGEMPGVGCDSYKLSDGDIVEWRYSVEE
;
A
#
# COMPACT_ATOMS: atom_id res chain seq x y z
N MET A 1 1.04 -50.29 34.84
CA MET A 1 0.38 -49.66 33.66
C MET A 1 0.65 -48.16 33.51
N LYS A 2 0.57 -47.33 34.57
CA LYS A 2 0.85 -45.87 34.47
C LYS A 2 2.31 -45.54 34.09
N ARG A 3 3.31 -46.23 34.68
CA ARG A 3 4.74 -46.04 34.38
C ARG A 3 5.13 -46.42 32.94
N LEU A 4 4.47 -47.42 32.36
CA LEU A 4 4.69 -47.84 30.96
C LEU A 4 4.15 -46.81 29.96
N ARG A 5 2.98 -46.20 30.25
CA ARG A 5 2.43 -45.09 29.45
C ARG A 5 3.32 -43.85 29.49
N THR A 6 3.89 -43.51 30.64
CA THR A 6 4.81 -42.38 30.77
C THR A 6 6.11 -42.59 29.98
N ILE A 7 6.65 -43.80 29.97
CA ILE A 7 7.87 -44.14 29.21
C ILE A 7 7.61 -44.10 27.69
N ILE A 8 6.46 -44.61 27.23
CA ILE A 8 6.07 -44.58 25.81
C ILE A 8 5.84 -43.13 25.34
N ILE A 9 5.23 -42.27 26.16
CA ILE A 9 5.05 -40.85 25.83
C ILE A 9 6.40 -40.12 25.74
N LEU A 10 7.34 -40.37 26.66
CA LEU A 10 8.69 -39.79 26.62
C LEU A 10 9.48 -40.23 25.38
N LEU A 11 9.40 -41.51 25.00
CA LEU A 11 10.03 -42.04 23.78
C LEU A 11 9.40 -41.45 22.51
N LEU A 12 8.08 -41.29 22.45
CA LEU A 12 7.39 -40.66 21.32
C LEU A 12 7.73 -39.18 21.19
N THR A 13 7.82 -38.43 22.30
CA THR A 13 8.23 -37.02 22.26
C THR A 13 9.69 -36.85 21.83
N LEU A 14 10.58 -37.78 22.20
CA LEU A 14 11.98 -37.78 21.78
C LEU A 14 12.14 -38.09 20.28
N VAL A 15 11.27 -38.94 19.72
CA VAL A 15 11.24 -39.25 18.28
C VAL A 15 10.68 -38.07 17.47
N MET A 16 9.68 -37.34 18.00
CA MET A 16 9.16 -36.11 17.36
C MET A 16 10.16 -34.95 17.37
N LEU A 17 11.03 -34.87 18.38
CA LEU A 17 12.10 -33.86 18.44
C LEU A 17 13.25 -34.14 17.46
N ASN A 18 13.52 -35.41 17.12
CA ASN A 18 14.59 -35.80 16.19
C ASN A 18 14.15 -35.93 14.73
N SER A 19 12.86 -35.76 14.43
CA SER A 19 12.34 -35.79 13.04
C SER A 19 12.21 -34.39 12.43
N CYS A 20 12.46 -33.34 13.21
CA CYS A 20 12.55 -31.98 12.68
C CYS A 20 14.01 -31.70 12.35
N ASN A 21 14.41 -32.07 11.13
CA ASN A 21 15.63 -31.57 10.53
C ASN A 21 15.38 -30.09 10.21
N ILE A 22 15.38 -29.24 11.24
CA ILE A 22 15.25 -27.79 11.09
C ILE A 22 16.58 -27.33 10.52
N GLN A 23 16.63 -27.28 9.19
CA GLN A 23 17.54 -26.39 8.51
C GLN A 23 17.19 -24.98 8.99
N THR A 24 18.17 -24.28 9.56
CA THR A 24 18.01 -22.86 9.87
C THR A 24 17.59 -22.12 8.60
N PRO A 25 16.82 -21.03 8.66
CA PRO A 25 16.50 -20.23 7.47
C PRO A 25 17.77 -19.87 6.66
N GLU A 26 18.88 -19.63 7.34
CA GLU A 26 20.21 -19.41 6.75
C GLU A 26 20.79 -20.61 5.99
N GLY A 27 20.33 -21.84 6.22
CA GLY A 27 20.77 -23.03 5.48
C GLY A 27 19.87 -23.43 4.32
N TYR A 28 18.59 -23.01 4.32
CA TYR A 28 17.64 -23.25 3.23
C TYR A 28 17.56 -22.07 2.24
N TYR A 29 17.85 -20.86 2.71
CA TYR A 29 17.84 -19.62 1.93
C TYR A 29 19.20 -18.90 1.88
N GLY A 30 20.27 -19.54 2.37
CA GLY A 30 21.56 -18.92 2.71
C GLY A 30 22.26 -18.11 1.63
N ASP A 31 22.07 -18.47 0.36
CA ASP A 31 22.63 -17.73 -0.78
C ASP A 31 21.58 -16.89 -1.53
N ASP A 32 20.30 -17.29 -1.47
CA ASP A 32 19.24 -16.69 -2.28
C ASP A 32 18.67 -15.42 -1.65
N LEU A 33 18.61 -15.34 -0.32
CA LEU A 33 18.08 -14.18 0.39
C LEU A 33 19.01 -12.95 0.31
N GLY A 34 20.33 -13.17 0.26
CA GLY A 34 21.30 -12.12 -0.02
C GLY A 34 21.10 -11.50 -1.42
N SER A 35 20.77 -12.33 -2.42
CA SER A 35 20.52 -11.88 -3.80
C SER A 35 19.15 -11.21 -4.01
N LEU A 36 18.19 -11.46 -3.12
CA LEU A 36 16.91 -10.75 -3.13
C LEU A 36 17.10 -9.30 -2.64
N TYR A 37 17.90 -9.07 -1.58
CA TYR A 37 18.15 -7.70 -1.12
C TYR A 37 19.18 -6.95 -1.99
N GLU A 38 20.06 -7.66 -2.70
CA GLU A 38 20.97 -7.08 -3.69
C GLU A 38 20.29 -6.93 -5.06
N GLY A 39 19.43 -5.91 -5.18
CA GLY A 39 18.71 -5.59 -6.43
C GLY A 39 17.19 -5.49 -6.29
N CYS A 40 16.64 -5.60 -5.07
CA CYS A 40 15.25 -5.21 -4.79
C CYS A 40 15.08 -3.71 -5.02
N LYS A 41 14.44 -3.38 -6.14
CA LYS A 41 14.03 -2.02 -6.48
C LYS A 41 12.89 -1.59 -5.58
N SER A 42 12.88 -0.34 -5.17
CA SER A 42 11.88 0.22 -4.27
C SER A 42 11.14 1.38 -4.91
N VAL A 43 9.93 1.62 -4.44
CA VAL A 43 9.17 2.85 -4.70
C VAL A 43 8.60 3.35 -3.39
N TYR A 44 8.28 4.63 -3.35
CA TYR A 44 7.69 5.26 -2.17
C TYR A 44 6.29 5.73 -2.50
N VAL A 45 5.34 5.59 -1.57
CA VAL A 45 4.02 6.19 -1.72
C VAL A 45 3.57 6.89 -0.44
N SER A 46 2.84 7.99 -0.61
CA SER A 46 2.09 8.68 0.43
C SER A 46 0.70 9.09 -0.07
N ILE A 47 -0.23 9.27 0.87
CA ILE A 47 -1.60 9.71 0.59
C ILE A 47 -1.93 10.80 1.62
N ASN A 48 -2.27 12.00 1.16
CA ASN A 48 -2.59 13.13 2.02
C ASN A 48 -3.80 13.92 1.50
N CYS A 49 -4.53 14.50 2.44
CA CYS A 49 -5.68 15.38 2.26
C CYS A 49 -5.51 16.66 3.09
N GLU A 50 -4.27 17.11 3.29
CA GLU A 50 -3.93 18.27 4.14
C GLU A 50 -4.67 19.54 3.72
N GLU A 51 -4.90 19.74 2.42
CA GLU A 51 -5.59 20.93 1.90
C GLU A 51 -7.03 21.07 2.43
N ILE A 52 -7.70 19.96 2.76
CA ILE A 52 -9.04 19.97 3.36
C ILE A 52 -9.02 20.67 4.73
N LEU A 53 -7.92 20.57 5.49
CA LEU A 53 -7.83 21.18 6.83
C LEU A 53 -8.00 22.70 6.80
N SER A 54 -7.62 23.34 5.69
CA SER A 54 -7.79 24.79 5.50
C SER A 54 -9.14 25.15 4.87
N ASN A 55 -9.93 24.16 4.47
CA ASN A 55 -11.19 24.29 3.72
C ASN A 55 -12.32 23.42 4.32
N MET A 56 -12.27 23.17 5.63
CA MET A 56 -13.22 22.29 6.33
C MET A 56 -14.68 22.78 6.22
N ASP A 57 -14.91 24.05 5.91
CA ASP A 57 -16.23 24.64 5.67
C ASP A 57 -16.86 24.22 4.33
N LEU A 58 -16.05 23.78 3.37
CA LEU A 58 -16.50 23.24 2.08
C LEU A 58 -16.70 21.72 2.12
N LEU A 59 -16.21 21.05 3.17
CA LEU A 59 -16.28 19.60 3.29
C LEU A 59 -17.74 19.13 3.47
N SER A 60 -18.16 18.14 2.67
CA SER A 60 -19.46 17.50 2.78
C SER A 60 -19.73 16.97 4.20
N ASP A 61 -20.97 17.10 4.64
CA ASP A 61 -21.41 16.66 5.98
C ASP A 61 -21.08 15.20 6.26
N GLY A 62 -20.58 14.93 7.47
CA GLY A 62 -20.27 13.57 7.94
C GLY A 62 -18.90 13.04 7.51
N LEU A 63 -18.12 13.78 6.71
CA LEU A 63 -16.80 13.31 6.27
C LEU A 63 -15.64 13.69 7.18
N ALA A 64 -15.87 14.54 8.18
CA ALA A 64 -14.82 15.01 9.08
C ALA A 64 -14.08 13.87 9.80
N GLU A 65 -14.73 12.73 10.05
CA GLU A 65 -14.09 11.55 10.67
C GLU A 65 -13.02 10.90 9.78
N TYR A 66 -13.07 11.12 8.47
CA TYR A 66 -12.12 10.58 7.49
C TYR A 66 -10.96 11.53 7.17
N VAL A 67 -10.92 12.70 7.81
CA VAL A 67 -9.82 13.66 7.68
C VAL A 67 -8.94 13.57 8.93
N PRO A 68 -7.73 12.96 8.85
CA PRO A 68 -6.82 12.93 9.98
C PRO A 68 -6.44 14.35 10.43
N GLU A 69 -6.16 14.56 11.72
CA GLU A 69 -5.80 15.88 12.27
C GLU A 69 -4.60 16.55 11.57
N ASN A 70 -3.70 15.74 11.02
CA ASN A 70 -2.52 16.19 10.28
C ASN A 70 -2.67 16.06 8.75
N GLY A 71 -3.85 15.69 8.25
CA GLY A 71 -4.12 15.51 6.83
C GLY A 71 -3.41 14.32 6.18
N ILE A 72 -2.72 13.46 6.94
CA ILE A 72 -1.94 12.35 6.38
C ILE A 72 -2.69 11.04 6.61
N ILE A 73 -3.29 10.51 5.53
CA ILE A 73 -3.94 9.20 5.51
C ILE A 73 -2.88 8.08 5.51
N LEU A 74 -1.84 8.25 4.69
CA LEU A 74 -0.70 7.34 4.65
C LEU A 74 0.60 8.12 4.57
N LYS A 75 1.41 8.02 5.64
CA LYS A 75 2.78 8.56 5.66
C LYS A 75 3.61 7.89 4.56
N LYS A 76 4.59 8.62 4.02
CA LYS A 76 5.57 8.08 3.06
C LYS A 76 6.12 6.75 3.55
N LYS A 77 5.93 5.71 2.76
CA LYS A 77 6.43 4.35 3.02
C LYS A 77 7.05 3.77 1.77
N GLU A 78 8.05 2.93 2.00
CA GLU A 78 8.77 2.18 0.97
C GLU A 78 8.03 0.87 0.66
N TYR A 79 7.98 0.51 -0.62
CA TYR A 79 7.39 -0.73 -1.13
C TYR A 79 8.29 -1.34 -2.18
N LEU A 80 8.27 -2.67 -2.27
CA LEU A 80 8.97 -3.40 -3.31
C LEU A 80 8.35 -3.09 -4.68
N LEU A 81 9.18 -2.66 -5.62
CA LEU A 81 8.76 -2.46 -7.01
C LEU A 81 8.61 -3.81 -7.70
N VAL A 82 7.39 -4.15 -8.11
CA VAL A 82 7.15 -5.29 -9.00
C VAL A 82 7.29 -4.81 -10.44
N LYS A 83 8.07 -5.55 -11.24
CA LYS A 83 8.34 -5.19 -12.64
C LYS A 83 7.04 -5.01 -13.42
N GLY A 84 6.87 -3.82 -13.99
CA GLY A 84 5.72 -3.48 -14.83
C GLY A 84 4.52 -2.90 -14.08
N ASP A 85 4.61 -2.77 -12.75
CA ASP A 85 3.61 -2.05 -11.96
C ASP A 85 3.44 -0.61 -12.44
N THR A 86 2.19 -0.16 -12.38
CA THR A 86 1.79 1.22 -12.61
C THR A 86 1.59 1.94 -11.28
N VAL A 87 1.41 3.27 -11.33
CA VAL A 87 0.99 4.05 -10.16
C VAL A 87 -0.34 3.53 -9.60
N LEU A 88 -1.29 3.15 -10.47
CA LEU A 88 -2.57 2.58 -10.04
C LEU A 88 -2.39 1.21 -9.36
N ASP A 89 -1.54 0.34 -9.90
CA ASP A 89 -1.24 -0.96 -9.28
C ASP A 89 -0.66 -0.79 -7.87
N LEU A 90 0.26 0.17 -7.71
CA LEU A 90 0.83 0.50 -6.40
C LEU A 90 -0.25 1.01 -5.45
N LEU A 91 -1.12 1.93 -5.90
CA LEU A 91 -2.21 2.45 -5.07
C LEU A 91 -3.13 1.32 -4.62
N ILE A 92 -3.61 0.47 -5.54
CA ILE A 92 -4.49 -0.67 -5.22
C ILE A 92 -3.87 -1.60 -4.18
N LYS A 93 -2.58 -1.95 -4.33
CA LYS A 93 -1.88 -2.83 -3.38
C LYS A 93 -1.81 -2.20 -1.98
N VAL A 94 -1.48 -0.92 -1.94
CA VAL A 94 -1.28 -0.17 -0.69
C VAL A 94 -2.61 0.04 0.03
N THR A 95 -3.65 0.52 -0.65
CA THR A 95 -4.97 0.75 -0.05
C THR A 95 -5.57 -0.56 0.45
N LYS A 96 -5.44 -1.65 -0.31
CA LYS A 96 -5.86 -2.99 0.13
C LYS A 96 -5.11 -3.46 1.39
N TYR A 97 -3.79 -3.24 1.46
CA TYR A 97 -2.98 -3.67 2.60
C TYR A 97 -3.33 -2.91 3.89
N TYR A 98 -3.54 -1.59 3.80
CA TYR A 98 -3.93 -0.76 4.95
C TYR A 98 -5.44 -0.69 5.21
N GLN A 99 -6.23 -1.41 4.42
CA GLN A 99 -7.70 -1.37 4.48
C GLN A 99 -8.25 0.05 4.32
N ILE A 100 -7.62 0.86 3.46
CA ILE A 100 -8.07 2.19 3.09
C ILE A 100 -9.09 2.02 1.96
N HIS A 101 -10.29 2.58 2.15
CA HIS A 101 -11.32 2.59 1.10
C HIS A 101 -10.80 3.29 -0.16
N MET A 102 -11.12 2.75 -1.34
CA MET A 102 -10.71 3.33 -2.61
C MET A 102 -11.75 3.00 -3.67
N ASP A 103 -12.05 3.96 -4.54
CA ASP A 103 -12.97 3.81 -5.66
C ASP A 103 -12.32 4.35 -6.94
N VAL A 104 -12.23 3.49 -7.95
CA VAL A 104 -11.61 3.77 -9.25
C VAL A 104 -12.61 3.45 -10.35
N LEU A 105 -12.74 4.36 -11.31
CA LEU A 105 -13.44 4.12 -12.55
C LEU A 105 -12.44 3.55 -13.57
N GLU A 106 -12.50 2.25 -13.80
CA GLU A 106 -11.67 1.59 -14.81
C GLU A 106 -12.13 1.96 -16.23
N ALA A 107 -11.16 2.21 -17.12
CA ALA A 107 -11.40 2.45 -18.55
C ALA A 107 -12.44 3.56 -18.86
N THR A 108 -12.14 4.80 -18.46
CA THR A 108 -12.97 5.96 -18.83
C THR A 108 -13.07 6.14 -20.34
N THR A 109 -14.05 6.92 -20.81
CA THR A 109 -14.18 7.29 -22.24
C THR A 109 -12.94 7.98 -22.81
N LEU A 110 -12.07 8.51 -21.94
CA LEU A 110 -10.79 9.15 -22.26
C LEU A 110 -9.61 8.15 -22.27
N GLY A 111 -9.86 6.86 -22.04
CA GLY A 111 -8.86 5.79 -22.18
C GLY A 111 -7.90 5.63 -21.01
N SER A 112 -8.18 6.23 -19.85
CA SER A 112 -7.41 6.06 -18.62
C SER A 112 -8.31 5.80 -17.42
N SER A 113 -7.80 5.12 -16.40
CA SER A 113 -8.47 4.92 -15.13
C SER A 113 -8.49 6.21 -14.31
N TYR A 114 -9.60 6.47 -13.64
CA TYR A 114 -9.80 7.68 -12.85
C TYR A 114 -10.12 7.33 -11.39
N VAL A 115 -9.30 7.82 -10.46
CA VAL A 115 -9.48 7.56 -9.01
C VAL A 115 -10.43 8.60 -8.45
N LYS A 116 -11.66 8.18 -8.16
CA LYS A 116 -12.72 9.07 -7.68
C LYS A 116 -12.63 9.35 -6.20
N GLY A 117 -12.11 8.40 -5.42
CA GLY A 117 -12.08 8.53 -3.97
C GLY A 117 -11.06 7.64 -3.29
N ILE A 118 -10.48 8.16 -2.21
CA ILE A 118 -9.55 7.49 -1.31
C ILE A 118 -9.94 7.85 0.12
N ASN A 119 -9.98 6.87 1.01
CA ASN A 119 -10.35 7.05 2.41
C ASN A 119 -11.73 7.69 2.61
N HIS A 120 -12.72 7.30 1.79
CA HIS A 120 -14.08 7.85 1.78
C HIS A 120 -14.20 9.34 1.38
N LEU A 121 -13.10 9.99 1.06
CA LEU A 121 -13.09 11.35 0.50
C LEU A 121 -13.11 11.22 -1.02
N TYR A 122 -14.18 11.68 -1.65
CA TYR A 122 -14.39 11.63 -3.09
C TYR A 122 -14.10 12.98 -3.75
N GLU A 123 -13.94 12.97 -5.07
CA GLU A 123 -14.09 14.17 -5.87
C GLU A 123 -15.38 14.92 -5.48
N PHE A 124 -15.30 16.24 -5.51
CA PHE A 124 -16.37 17.16 -5.19
C PHE A 124 -16.77 17.27 -3.71
N ASP A 125 -16.21 16.44 -2.82
CA ASP A 125 -16.53 16.48 -1.39
C ASP A 125 -16.01 17.72 -0.65
N CYS A 126 -15.12 18.50 -1.26
CA CYS A 126 -14.67 19.79 -0.72
C CYS A 126 -14.90 20.92 -1.74
N GLY A 127 -15.99 20.84 -2.52
CA GLY A 127 -16.32 21.82 -3.55
C GLY A 127 -16.14 21.30 -4.99
N PRO A 128 -16.73 21.95 -6.00
CA PRO A 128 -16.93 21.38 -7.34
C PRO A 128 -15.66 21.12 -8.16
N MET A 129 -14.51 21.63 -7.72
CA MET A 129 -13.20 21.40 -8.36
C MET A 129 -12.29 20.50 -7.53
N SER A 130 -12.77 20.01 -6.37
CA SER A 130 -11.96 19.19 -5.48
C SER A 130 -11.82 17.76 -5.98
N GLY A 131 -10.66 17.15 -5.76
CA GLY A 131 -10.36 15.82 -6.29
C GLY A 131 -8.98 15.28 -5.93
N TRP A 132 -8.71 14.05 -6.38
CA TRP A 132 -7.46 13.34 -6.15
C TRP A 132 -6.51 13.46 -7.34
N THR A 133 -5.33 14.02 -7.09
CA THR A 133 -4.27 14.15 -8.08
C THR A 133 -3.01 13.41 -7.62
N TYR A 134 -2.37 12.71 -8.55
CA TYR A 134 -1.13 11.99 -8.28
C TYR A 134 0.08 12.72 -8.86
N TYR A 135 1.18 12.66 -8.12
CA TYR A 135 2.48 13.18 -8.51
C TYR A 135 3.50 12.06 -8.46
N VAL A 136 4.50 12.14 -9.34
CA VAL A 136 5.69 11.27 -9.28
C VAL A 136 6.91 12.16 -9.22
N ASN A 137 7.72 12.00 -8.18
CA ASN A 137 8.91 12.81 -7.92
C ASN A 137 8.62 14.32 -7.88
N GLY A 138 7.45 14.70 -7.39
CA GLY A 138 7.00 16.09 -7.26
C GLY A 138 6.35 16.70 -8.52
N GLU A 139 6.26 15.95 -9.62
CA GLU A 139 5.69 16.42 -10.89
C GLU A 139 4.43 15.65 -11.27
N MET A 140 3.49 16.30 -11.95
CA MET A 140 2.29 15.66 -12.52
C MET A 140 2.66 15.05 -13.89
N PRO A 141 2.62 13.71 -14.08
CA PRO A 141 3.21 13.10 -15.28
C PRO A 141 2.46 13.32 -16.60
N GLY A 142 1.28 13.94 -16.59
CA GLY A 142 0.48 14.21 -17.79
C GLY A 142 -0.12 12.97 -18.48
N VAL A 143 -0.04 11.79 -17.84
CA VAL A 143 -0.66 10.53 -18.28
C VAL A 143 -1.53 9.95 -17.17
N GLY A 144 -2.39 8.97 -17.48
CA GLY A 144 -3.18 8.27 -16.48
C GLY A 144 -2.31 7.46 -15.49
N CYS A 145 -2.77 7.32 -14.25
CA CYS A 145 -2.08 6.55 -13.21
C CYS A 145 -1.97 5.05 -13.55
N ASP A 146 -2.83 4.53 -14.43
CA ASP A 146 -2.79 3.18 -15.01
C ASP A 146 -1.79 3.02 -16.15
N SER A 147 -1.23 4.12 -16.64
CA SER A 147 -0.30 4.15 -17.78
C SER A 147 1.14 4.45 -17.35
N TYR A 148 1.33 5.21 -16.26
CA TYR A 148 2.66 5.49 -15.72
C TYR A 148 3.29 4.23 -15.15
N LYS A 149 4.37 3.73 -15.78
CA LYS A 149 5.14 2.58 -15.29
C LYS A 149 6.20 3.04 -14.29
N LEU A 150 6.16 2.44 -13.11
CA LEU A 150 7.05 2.81 -12.01
C LEU A 150 8.50 2.37 -12.26
N SER A 151 9.41 3.23 -11.83
CA SER A 151 10.85 3.04 -11.83
C SER A 151 11.40 2.98 -10.41
N ASP A 152 12.58 2.40 -10.27
CA ASP A 152 13.26 2.31 -8.98
C ASP A 152 13.51 3.71 -8.40
N GLY A 153 13.18 3.89 -7.12
CA GLY A 153 13.29 5.14 -6.38
C GLY A 153 12.14 6.12 -6.57
N ASP A 154 11.16 5.84 -7.44
CA ASP A 154 10.04 6.76 -7.68
C ASP A 154 9.28 7.06 -6.38
N ILE A 155 8.95 8.33 -6.19
CA ILE A 155 8.15 8.83 -5.07
C ILE A 155 6.78 9.22 -5.61
N VAL A 156 5.78 8.40 -5.32
CA VAL A 156 4.38 8.63 -5.66
C VAL A 156 3.68 9.37 -4.53
N GLU A 157 2.95 10.42 -4.86
CA GLU A 157 2.17 11.19 -3.89
C GLU A 157 0.75 11.34 -4.39
N TRP A 158 -0.22 10.87 -3.62
CA TRP A 158 -1.63 11.17 -3.83
C TRP A 158 -2.03 12.33 -2.93
N ARG A 159 -2.53 13.41 -3.54
CA ARG A 159 -2.93 14.64 -2.86
C ARG A 159 -4.38 14.93 -3.17
N TYR A 160 -5.15 15.24 -2.15
CA TYR A 160 -6.49 15.80 -2.33
C TYR A 160 -6.36 17.32 -2.48
N SER A 161 -6.79 17.84 -3.63
CA SER A 161 -6.84 19.28 -3.92
C SER A 161 -8.26 19.81 -3.74
N VAL A 162 -8.40 21.06 -3.31
CA VAL A 162 -9.68 21.77 -3.19
C VAL A 162 -9.90 22.73 -4.36
N GLU A 163 -8.81 23.28 -4.92
CA GLU A 163 -8.82 24.13 -6.10
C GLU A 163 -7.77 23.62 -7.12
N GLU A 164 -8.18 23.35 -8.36
CA GLU A 164 -7.28 23.13 -9.51
C GLU A 164 -7.39 24.27 -10.54
#